data_AF-A0A455UAS4-F1
#
_entry.id   AF-A0A455UAS4-F1
#
_cell.length_a   1.000
_cell.length_b   1.000
_cell.length_c   1.000
_cell.angle_alpha   90.00
_cell.angle_beta   90.00
_cell.angle_gamma   90.00
#
_symmetry.space_group_name_H-M   'P 1'
#
loop_
_entity.id
_entity.type
_entity.pdbx_description
1 polymer ?
#
loop_
_entity_poly.entity_id
_entity_poly.type
_entity_poly.pdbx_seq_one_letter_code
_entity_poly.pdbx_strand_id
1 'polypeptide(L)'
;MIGVGGCVASQEGEAIRKRAPHVDMVFGPQTLHRVPSMLDARGNNQIAAVDVTFPEIEKFDHLPKPSSDGATAFVSIMEGCSKYCTFCVVPYTRGEEVSRPFEAVMDEVIHLSDQGVREINLLGQNVNAYRGENQLGDEIDLAELIACVAAVDGIDRVRFTTSHPVEFTDSLVDAFADIPELVSHLHLPVQSGSDRILNAMKRGHTAAEYIERWKESALTAPISASRRTSSSASLAKRKKILKPR
;
A
#
# COMPACT_ATOMS: atom_id res chain seq x y z
N MET A 1 3.98 24.92 -20.45
CA MET A 1 4.04 24.87 -18.97
C MET A 1 4.77 23.60 -18.58
N ILE A 2 5.68 23.69 -17.62
CA ILE A 2 6.54 22.58 -17.16
C ILE A 2 6.34 22.38 -15.66
N GLY A 3 5.63 21.31 -15.28
CA GLY A 3 5.50 20.87 -13.89
C GLY A 3 6.42 19.69 -13.60
N VAL A 4 7.07 19.69 -12.44
CA VAL A 4 7.89 18.58 -11.95
C VAL A 4 7.22 17.98 -10.71
N GLY A 5 6.83 16.72 -10.81
CA GLY A 5 6.10 16.00 -9.75
C GLY A 5 6.86 14.80 -9.20
N GLY A 6 6.49 14.35 -8.00
CA GLY A 6 6.93 13.07 -7.43
C GLY A 6 7.93 13.21 -6.26
N CYS A 7 8.45 12.09 -5.75
CA CYS A 7 9.26 12.08 -4.51
C CYS A 7 10.52 12.95 -4.62
N VAL A 8 11.19 12.94 -5.77
CA VAL A 8 12.38 13.78 -6.03
C VAL A 8 11.99 15.26 -6.05
N ALA A 9 10.79 15.58 -6.56
CA ALA A 9 10.27 16.94 -6.54
C ALA A 9 10.06 17.43 -5.10
N SER A 10 9.52 16.58 -4.22
CA SER A 10 9.41 16.87 -2.78
C SER A 10 10.77 17.05 -2.09
N GLN A 11 11.75 16.21 -2.43
CA GLN A 11 13.07 16.23 -1.81
C GLN A 11 13.88 17.45 -2.23
N GLU A 12 13.90 17.76 -3.53
CA GLU A 12 14.74 18.83 -4.08
C GLU A 12 14.04 20.20 -4.04
N GLY A 13 12.70 20.24 -4.09
CA GLY A 13 11.89 21.44 -3.92
C GLY A 13 12.39 22.65 -4.73
N GLU A 14 12.82 23.70 -4.03
CA GLU A 14 13.34 24.93 -4.64
C GLU A 14 14.65 24.75 -5.42
N ALA A 15 15.46 23.74 -5.09
CA ALA A 15 16.71 23.45 -5.80
C ALA A 15 16.45 23.12 -7.28
N ILE A 16 15.31 22.50 -7.60
CA ILE A 16 14.87 22.27 -8.98
C ILE A 16 14.70 23.59 -9.71
N ARG A 17 14.01 24.56 -9.11
CA ARG A 17 13.80 25.89 -9.72
C ARG A 17 15.10 26.65 -9.88
N LYS A 18 16.01 26.56 -8.89
CA LYS A 18 17.32 27.21 -8.97
C LYS A 18 18.17 26.67 -10.13
N ARG A 19 18.13 25.35 -10.36
CA ARG A 19 18.85 24.68 -11.46
C ARG A 19 18.15 24.80 -12.81
N ALA A 20 16.82 24.85 -12.82
CA ALA A 20 15.98 24.92 -14.00
C ALA A 20 14.90 26.00 -13.83
N PRO A 21 15.23 27.29 -14.08
CA PRO A 21 14.29 28.41 -13.89
C PRO A 21 13.04 28.38 -14.77
N HIS A 22 13.03 27.56 -15.82
CA HIS A 22 11.88 27.33 -16.71
C HIS A 22 10.86 26.33 -16.14
N VAL A 23 11.11 25.76 -14.95
CA VAL A 23 10.12 24.94 -14.24
C VAL A 23 9.11 25.85 -13.56
N ASP A 24 7.85 25.65 -13.93
CA ASP A 24 6.71 26.46 -13.53
C ASP A 24 6.09 25.99 -12.22
N MET A 25 6.19 24.70 -11.89
CA MET A 25 5.50 24.11 -10.75
C MET A 25 6.28 22.91 -10.21
N VAL A 26 6.33 22.76 -8.89
CA VAL A 26 6.95 21.62 -8.21
C VAL A 26 5.95 21.10 -7.18
N PHE A 27 5.56 19.83 -7.30
CA PHE A 27 4.55 19.23 -6.42
C PHE A 27 4.95 17.83 -5.97
N GLY A 28 4.55 17.45 -4.76
CA GLY A 28 4.86 16.16 -4.18
C GLY A 28 3.88 15.05 -4.57
N PRO A 29 4.18 13.78 -4.24
CA PRO A 29 3.25 12.67 -4.40
C PRO A 29 1.92 12.85 -3.65
N GLN A 30 1.93 13.64 -2.57
CA GLN A 30 0.77 13.89 -1.72
C GLN A 30 -0.11 15.04 -2.23
N THR A 31 0.42 15.94 -3.06
CA THR A 31 -0.26 17.17 -3.49
C THR A 31 -0.71 17.14 -4.95
N LEU A 32 -0.69 15.96 -5.58
CA LEU A 32 -1.12 15.77 -6.98
C LEU A 32 -2.56 16.28 -7.23
N HIS A 33 -3.48 16.04 -6.29
CA HIS A 33 -4.87 16.49 -6.37
C HIS A 33 -5.01 18.02 -6.39
N ARG A 34 -3.97 18.76 -5.97
CA ARG A 34 -3.93 20.23 -5.98
C ARG A 34 -3.41 20.81 -7.31
N VAL A 35 -2.95 19.96 -8.25
CA VAL A 35 -2.46 20.43 -9.56
C VAL A 35 -3.48 21.30 -10.31
N PRO A 36 -4.79 20.95 -10.38
CA PRO A 36 -5.77 21.81 -11.02
C PRO A 36 -5.83 23.23 -10.42
N SER A 37 -5.85 23.36 -9.09
CA SER A 37 -5.86 24.69 -8.45
C SER A 37 -4.55 25.45 -8.64
N MET A 38 -3.42 24.75 -8.71
CA MET A 38 -2.12 25.36 -9.06
C MET A 38 -2.09 25.89 -10.50
N LEU A 39 -2.79 25.24 -11.44
CA LEU A 39 -2.94 25.71 -12.82
C LEU A 39 -3.80 26.99 -12.88
N ASP A 40 -4.88 27.03 -12.10
CA ASP A 40 -5.84 28.14 -12.09
C ASP A 40 -5.28 29.41 -11.41
N ALA A 41 -4.51 29.25 -10.33
CA ALA A 41 -3.87 30.36 -9.59
C ALA A 41 -2.93 31.22 -10.47
N ARG A 42 -2.50 30.70 -11.62
CA ARG A 42 -1.60 31.34 -12.57
C ARG A 42 -2.19 32.56 -13.27
N GLY A 43 -3.53 32.66 -13.35
CA GLY A 43 -4.20 33.84 -13.91
C GLY A 43 -3.84 35.16 -13.21
N ASN A 44 -3.33 35.08 -11.98
CA ASN A 44 -2.99 36.22 -11.13
C ASN A 44 -1.48 36.51 -11.01
N ASN A 45 -0.64 36.00 -11.93
CA ASN A 45 0.80 36.28 -12.00
C ASN A 45 1.61 35.91 -10.73
N GLN A 46 1.08 35.05 -9.88
CA GLN A 46 1.76 34.46 -8.73
C GLN A 46 2.06 33.00 -9.03
N ILE A 47 3.34 32.66 -9.11
CA ILE A 47 3.76 31.26 -9.20
C ILE A 47 4.93 31.04 -8.25
N ALA A 48 4.60 30.42 -7.13
CA ALA A 48 5.53 29.67 -6.29
C ALA A 48 4.71 28.70 -5.41
N ALA A 49 3.99 27.77 -6.03
CA ALA A 49 3.38 26.69 -5.27
C ALA A 49 4.38 25.53 -5.20
N VAL A 50 5.33 25.62 -4.27
CA VAL A 50 6.05 24.44 -3.77
C VAL A 50 5.18 23.90 -2.65
N ASP A 51 4.21 23.07 -3.01
CA ASP A 51 3.38 22.42 -2.02
C ASP A 51 3.89 21.01 -1.77
N VAL A 52 4.77 20.93 -0.78
CA VAL A 52 5.33 19.69 -0.24
C VAL A 52 4.72 19.38 1.14
N THR A 53 3.57 19.98 1.45
CA THR A 53 2.87 19.68 2.71
C THR A 53 2.33 18.25 2.71
N PHE A 54 2.16 17.71 3.91
CA PHE A 54 1.65 16.36 4.16
C PHE A 54 0.29 16.44 4.86
N PRO A 55 -0.81 16.79 4.16
CA PRO A 55 -2.15 16.59 4.71
C PRO A 55 -2.41 15.09 4.79
N GLU A 56 -2.75 14.58 5.96
CA GLU A 56 -2.82 13.13 6.23
C GLU A 56 -3.92 12.41 5.42
N ILE A 57 -4.98 13.10 4.97
CA ILE A 57 -6.18 12.41 4.40
C ILE A 57 -6.70 13.01 3.08
N GLU A 58 -6.48 14.31 2.79
CA GLU A 58 -7.14 15.00 1.65
C GLU A 58 -6.96 14.34 0.29
N LYS A 59 -5.84 13.64 0.05
CA LYS A 59 -5.57 13.01 -1.25
C LYS A 59 -6.52 11.86 -1.57
N PHE A 60 -6.88 11.03 -0.59
CA PHE A 60 -7.74 9.86 -0.82
C PHE A 60 -9.18 10.28 -1.15
N ASP A 61 -9.63 11.40 -0.58
CA ASP A 61 -10.95 11.99 -0.84
C ASP A 61 -11.10 12.55 -2.27
N HIS A 62 -9.96 12.77 -2.95
CA HIS A 62 -9.90 13.36 -4.29
C HIS A 62 -9.40 12.39 -5.36
N LEU A 63 -9.28 11.10 -5.06
CA LEU A 63 -8.91 10.11 -6.08
C LEU A 63 -10.01 9.99 -7.15
N PRO A 64 -9.65 9.99 -8.44
CA PRO A 64 -10.62 9.72 -9.50
C PRO A 64 -11.16 8.30 -9.33
N LYS A 65 -12.36 8.04 -9.88
CA LYS A 65 -12.92 6.69 -9.89
C LYS A 65 -11.92 5.74 -10.56
N PRO A 66 -11.65 4.57 -9.97
CA PRO A 66 -10.70 3.62 -10.53
C PRO A 66 -11.19 3.14 -11.90
N SER A 67 -10.32 3.13 -12.89
CA SER A 67 -10.59 2.57 -14.21
C SER A 67 -9.53 1.54 -14.56
N SER A 68 -9.95 0.36 -15.01
CA SER A 68 -9.06 -0.71 -15.46
C SER A 68 -9.39 -1.14 -16.87
N ASP A 69 -8.38 -1.16 -17.74
CA ASP A 69 -8.44 -1.75 -19.08
C ASP A 69 -7.94 -3.21 -19.09
N GLY A 70 -7.61 -3.79 -17.92
CA GLY A 70 -6.96 -5.09 -17.81
C GLY A 70 -7.52 -5.99 -16.71
N ALA A 71 -7.03 -7.23 -16.68
CA ALA A 71 -7.40 -8.22 -15.67
C ALA A 71 -6.76 -7.99 -14.30
N THR A 72 -5.88 -6.98 -14.17
CA THR A 72 -5.10 -6.69 -12.97
C THR A 72 -5.17 -5.21 -12.64
N ALA A 73 -5.37 -4.89 -11.36
CA ALA A 73 -5.36 -3.52 -10.87
C ALA A 73 -4.49 -3.36 -9.61
N PHE A 74 -4.02 -2.13 -9.40
CA PHE A 74 -3.26 -1.73 -8.23
C PHE A 74 -4.15 -0.88 -7.32
N VAL A 75 -4.24 -1.27 -6.05
CA VAL A 75 -5.03 -0.55 -5.04
C VAL A 75 -4.08 -0.10 -3.94
N SER A 76 -3.86 1.21 -3.83
CA SER A 76 -3.02 1.76 -2.76
C SER A 76 -3.81 1.73 -1.45
N ILE A 77 -3.42 0.91 -0.48
CA ILE A 77 -4.16 0.74 0.78
C ILE A 77 -3.64 1.61 1.92
N MET A 78 -2.41 2.11 1.79
CA MET A 78 -1.77 2.96 2.78
C MET A 78 -0.68 3.82 2.14
N GLU A 79 -0.26 4.86 2.83
CA GLU A 79 0.88 5.69 2.43
C GLU A 79 1.79 5.99 3.63
N GLY A 80 3.04 6.35 3.34
CA GLY A 80 4.03 6.69 4.35
C GLY A 80 4.73 5.47 4.94
N CYS A 81 5.77 5.72 5.74
CA CYS A 81 6.48 4.69 6.47
C CYS A 81 7.03 5.22 7.78
N SER A 82 6.70 4.57 8.89
CA SER A 82 7.16 4.90 10.25
C SER A 82 8.42 4.11 10.61
N LYS A 83 8.96 3.32 9.66
CA LYS A 83 10.25 2.65 9.79
C LYS A 83 11.35 3.59 9.32
N TYR A 84 11.97 4.28 10.27
CA TYR A 84 13.08 5.21 10.07
C TYR A 84 14.42 4.51 9.77
N CYS A 85 14.43 3.66 8.74
CA CYS A 85 15.66 3.01 8.27
C CYS A 85 16.65 4.07 7.76
N THR A 86 17.93 3.94 8.07
CA THR A 86 18.93 5.01 7.83
C THR A 86 19.16 5.36 6.36
N PHE A 87 18.82 4.44 5.45
CA PHE A 87 18.93 4.63 4.00
C PHE A 87 17.60 5.07 3.35
N CYS A 88 16.50 5.13 4.10
CA CYS A 88 15.17 5.31 3.55
C CYS A 88 14.75 6.78 3.55
N VAL A 89 14.35 7.28 2.39
CA VAL A 89 13.87 8.67 2.22
C VAL A 89 12.35 8.80 2.48
N VAL A 90 11.63 7.68 2.55
CA VAL A 90 10.16 7.65 2.60
C VAL A 90 9.58 8.45 3.77
N PRO A 91 10.03 8.29 5.03
CA PRO A 91 9.44 9.04 6.16
C PRO A 91 9.48 10.57 5.94
N TYR A 92 10.51 11.06 5.23
CA TYR A 92 10.72 12.48 4.98
C TYR A 92 10.01 12.99 3.71
N THR A 93 9.61 12.10 2.80
CA THR A 93 9.01 12.46 1.50
C THR A 93 7.56 12.03 1.35
N ARG A 94 7.05 11.20 2.29
CA ARG A 94 5.67 10.70 2.29
C ARG A 94 4.98 10.76 3.66
N GLY A 95 5.70 11.08 4.73
CA GLY A 95 5.15 11.16 6.08
C GLY A 95 5.12 9.82 6.81
N GLU A 96 4.47 9.83 7.98
CA GLU A 96 4.22 8.64 8.80
C GLU A 96 3.19 7.71 8.14
N GLU A 97 3.12 6.47 8.63
CA GLU A 97 2.17 5.45 8.14
C GLU A 97 0.73 5.89 8.39
N VAL A 98 -0.03 6.02 7.31
CA VAL A 98 -1.48 6.26 7.34
C VAL A 98 -2.16 5.20 6.48
N SER A 99 -3.04 4.44 7.11
CA SER A 99 -3.88 3.45 6.43
C SER A 99 -5.12 4.12 5.87
N ARG A 100 -5.57 3.68 4.68
CA ARG A 100 -6.89 4.06 4.19
C ARG A 100 -7.97 3.37 5.03
N PRO A 101 -9.15 4.01 5.20
CA PRO A 101 -10.31 3.34 5.79
C PRO A 101 -10.67 2.07 5.03
N PHE A 102 -11.11 1.05 5.76
CA PHE A 102 -11.41 -0.28 5.21
C PHE A 102 -12.44 -0.20 4.08
N GLU A 103 -13.53 0.54 4.29
CA GLU A 103 -14.63 0.64 3.33
C GLU A 103 -14.20 1.33 2.04
N ALA A 104 -13.38 2.38 2.14
CA ALA A 104 -12.87 3.08 0.96
C ALA A 104 -12.00 2.16 0.08
N VAL A 105 -11.27 1.21 0.68
CA VAL A 105 -10.51 0.19 -0.06
C VAL A 105 -11.46 -0.84 -0.68
N MET A 106 -12.43 -1.33 0.08
CA MET A 106 -13.37 -2.34 -0.39
C MET A 106 -14.28 -1.85 -1.51
N ASP A 107 -14.77 -0.61 -1.43
CA ASP A 107 -15.59 0.02 -2.49
C ASP A 107 -14.82 0.12 -3.81
N GLU A 108 -13.53 0.48 -3.75
CA GLU A 108 -12.65 0.51 -4.92
C GLU A 108 -12.43 -0.88 -5.51
N VAL A 109 -12.19 -1.89 -4.66
CA VAL A 109 -12.01 -3.29 -5.10
C VAL A 109 -13.27 -3.83 -5.77
N ILE A 110 -14.44 -3.59 -5.18
CA ILE A 110 -15.74 -4.01 -5.76
C ILE A 110 -15.95 -3.33 -7.12
N HIS A 111 -15.70 -2.02 -7.20
CA HIS A 111 -15.82 -1.27 -8.45
C HIS A 111 -14.89 -1.81 -9.55
N LEU A 112 -13.66 -2.15 -9.20
CA LEU A 112 -12.70 -2.77 -10.13
C LEU A 112 -13.15 -4.17 -10.56
N SER A 113 -13.72 -4.95 -9.65
CA SER A 113 -14.26 -6.27 -9.96
C SER A 113 -15.42 -6.20 -10.95
N ASP A 114 -16.32 -5.23 -10.81
CA ASP A 114 -17.41 -4.97 -11.76
C ASP A 114 -16.92 -4.61 -13.17
N GLN A 115 -15.70 -4.07 -13.27
CA GLN A 115 -15.02 -3.79 -14.54
C GLN A 115 -14.27 -5.02 -15.11
N GLY A 116 -14.36 -6.19 -14.47
CA GLY A 116 -13.74 -7.43 -14.92
C GLY A 116 -12.30 -7.64 -14.44
N VAL A 117 -11.82 -6.86 -13.46
CA VAL A 117 -10.54 -7.12 -12.80
C VAL A 117 -10.62 -8.43 -12.02
N ARG A 118 -9.58 -9.27 -12.16
CA ARG A 118 -9.46 -10.58 -11.52
C ARG A 118 -8.28 -10.68 -10.54
N GLU A 119 -7.26 -9.82 -10.67
CA GLU A 119 -6.11 -9.76 -9.75
C GLU A 119 -5.97 -8.37 -9.12
N ILE A 120 -6.04 -8.31 -7.79
CA ILE A 120 -5.81 -7.07 -7.02
C ILE A 120 -4.40 -7.09 -6.44
N ASN A 121 -3.65 -6.00 -6.66
CA ASN A 121 -2.35 -5.76 -6.07
C ASN A 121 -2.46 -4.66 -5.02
N LEU A 122 -2.44 -5.03 -3.75
CA LEU A 122 -2.43 -4.11 -2.62
C LEU A 122 -1.05 -3.43 -2.51
N LEU A 123 -1.05 -2.10 -2.51
CA LEU A 123 0.15 -1.27 -2.53
C LEU A 123 0.26 -0.38 -1.29
N GLY A 124 1.49 -0.13 -0.90
CA GLY A 124 1.89 0.75 0.19
C GLY A 124 3.41 0.68 0.37
N GLN A 125 4.00 1.55 1.19
CA GLN A 125 5.44 1.49 1.49
C GLN A 125 5.78 0.42 2.54
N ASN A 126 4.82 0.01 3.36
CA ASN A 126 4.97 -1.06 4.36
C ASN A 126 3.64 -1.79 4.55
N VAL A 127 3.17 -2.53 3.53
CA VAL A 127 1.77 -3.00 3.44
C VAL A 127 1.30 -3.86 4.60
N ASN A 128 2.19 -4.63 5.23
CA ASN A 128 1.85 -5.47 6.38
C ASN A 128 1.73 -4.70 7.71
N ALA A 129 2.02 -3.41 7.71
CA ALA A 129 1.63 -2.49 8.78
C ALA A 129 0.24 -1.86 8.57
N TYR A 130 -0.51 -2.24 7.52
CA TYR A 130 -1.88 -1.75 7.34
C TYR A 130 -2.73 -2.03 8.58
N ARG A 131 -3.39 -0.98 9.06
CA ARG A 131 -4.34 -0.92 10.19
C ARG A 131 -5.44 0.05 9.81
N GLY A 132 -6.42 -0.41 9.06
CA GLY A 132 -7.54 0.42 8.60
C GLY A 132 -8.74 0.29 9.54
N GLU A 133 -9.36 1.40 9.92
CA GLU A 133 -10.60 1.37 10.70
C GLU A 133 -11.80 1.05 9.79
N ASN A 134 -12.73 0.27 10.31
CA ASN A 134 -14.04 0.05 9.70
C ASN A 134 -15.09 1.05 10.24
N GLN A 135 -16.30 1.04 9.69
CA GLN A 135 -17.43 1.89 10.11
C GLN A 135 -17.89 1.68 11.56
N LEU A 136 -17.51 0.56 12.18
CA LEU A 136 -17.80 0.25 13.59
C LEU A 136 -16.69 0.74 14.53
N GLY A 137 -15.57 1.24 13.98
CA GLY A 137 -14.38 1.65 14.72
C GLY A 137 -13.46 0.48 15.10
N ASP A 138 -13.67 -0.71 14.53
CA ASP A 138 -12.73 -1.83 14.70
C ASP A 138 -11.54 -1.67 13.75
N GLU A 139 -10.35 -1.95 14.25
CA GLU A 139 -9.13 -2.00 13.45
C GLU A 139 -9.06 -3.31 12.64
N ILE A 140 -8.83 -3.18 11.34
CA ILE A 140 -8.68 -4.29 10.39
C ILE A 140 -7.20 -4.36 9.96
N ASP A 141 -6.58 -5.52 10.18
CA ASP A 141 -5.19 -5.78 9.76
C ASP A 141 -5.10 -6.19 8.27
N LEU A 142 -3.87 -6.35 7.76
CA LEU A 142 -3.66 -6.76 6.37
C LEU A 142 -4.25 -8.15 6.06
N ALA A 143 -4.17 -9.11 7.00
CA ALA A 143 -4.64 -10.47 6.77
C ALA A 143 -6.17 -10.50 6.62
N GLU A 144 -6.87 -9.76 7.48
CA GLU A 144 -8.32 -9.59 7.41
C GLU A 144 -8.75 -8.84 6.14
N LEU A 145 -8.02 -7.79 5.75
CA LEU A 145 -8.26 -7.10 4.48
C LEU A 145 -8.11 -8.05 3.29
N ILE A 146 -7.03 -8.85 3.22
CA ILE A 146 -6.82 -9.84 2.16
C ILE A 146 -7.98 -10.83 2.11
N ALA A 147 -8.45 -11.31 3.27
CA ALA A 147 -9.57 -12.24 3.34
C ALA A 147 -10.88 -11.63 2.81
N CYS A 148 -11.11 -10.33 3.04
CA CYS A 148 -12.27 -9.61 2.52
C CYS A 148 -12.17 -9.39 1.01
N VAL A 149 -11.00 -8.95 0.51
CA VAL A 149 -10.74 -8.76 -0.93
C VAL A 149 -10.89 -10.08 -1.69
N ALA A 150 -10.35 -11.18 -1.16
CA ALA A 150 -10.47 -12.52 -1.74
C ALA A 150 -11.91 -13.04 -1.78
N ALA A 151 -12.81 -12.50 -0.95
CA ALA A 151 -14.21 -12.90 -0.91
C ALA A 151 -15.11 -12.11 -1.89
N VAL A 152 -14.56 -11.10 -2.57
CA VAL A 152 -15.28 -10.35 -3.60
C VAL A 152 -15.50 -11.23 -4.83
N ASP A 153 -16.76 -11.39 -5.23
CA ASP A 153 -17.13 -12.24 -6.36
C ASP A 153 -16.48 -11.67 -7.65
N GLY A 154 -15.62 -12.45 -8.31
CA GLY A 154 -14.90 -12.05 -9.51
C GLY A 154 -13.39 -11.84 -9.32
N ILE A 155 -12.93 -11.71 -8.07
CA ILE A 155 -11.50 -11.67 -7.73
C ILE A 155 -10.96 -13.10 -7.63
N ASP A 156 -10.03 -13.44 -8.51
CA ASP A 156 -9.36 -14.74 -8.54
C ASP A 156 -8.03 -14.72 -7.76
N ARG A 157 -7.39 -13.54 -7.62
CA ARG A 157 -6.05 -13.40 -7.04
C ARG A 157 -5.88 -12.12 -6.25
N VAL A 158 -5.20 -12.23 -5.11
CA VAL A 158 -4.73 -11.10 -4.31
C VAL A 158 -3.22 -11.17 -4.16
N ARG A 159 -2.54 -10.07 -4.41
CA ARG A 159 -1.11 -9.87 -4.16
C ARG A 159 -0.92 -8.63 -3.30
N PHE A 160 0.15 -8.61 -2.52
CA PHE A 160 0.69 -7.38 -1.96
C PHE A 160 2.19 -7.28 -2.25
N THR A 161 2.71 -6.06 -2.31
CA THR A 161 4.14 -5.81 -2.51
C THR A 161 4.65 -4.84 -1.45
N THR A 162 5.84 -5.15 -0.92
CA THR A 162 6.58 -4.37 0.09
C THR A 162 6.12 -4.62 1.51
N SER A 163 6.83 -5.51 2.20
CA SER A 163 6.59 -5.83 3.60
C SER A 163 7.83 -5.59 4.46
N HIS A 164 7.63 -5.43 5.76
CA HIS A 164 8.71 -5.37 6.73
C HIS A 164 8.79 -6.67 7.55
N PRO A 165 9.97 -7.29 7.74
CA PRO A 165 10.13 -8.55 8.48
C PRO A 165 9.53 -8.54 9.89
N VAL A 166 9.69 -7.42 10.60
CA VAL A 166 9.15 -7.24 11.96
C VAL A 166 7.61 -7.18 11.99
N GLU A 167 6.97 -6.79 10.88
CA GLU A 167 5.51 -6.67 10.77
C GLU A 167 4.88 -7.93 10.15
N PHE A 168 5.65 -9.01 10.01
CA PHE A 168 5.13 -10.27 9.47
C PHE A 168 4.51 -11.07 10.62
N THR A 169 3.21 -10.85 10.83
CA THR A 169 2.43 -11.43 11.92
C THR A 169 2.03 -12.87 11.63
N ASP A 170 1.69 -13.61 12.69
CA ASP A 170 1.16 -14.97 12.56
C ASP A 170 -0.18 -14.97 11.80
N SER A 171 -1.00 -13.91 11.94
CA SER A 171 -2.24 -13.75 11.14
C SER A 171 -1.97 -13.70 9.63
N LEU A 172 -0.87 -13.05 9.23
CA LEU A 172 -0.47 -13.00 7.83
C LEU A 172 0.14 -14.33 7.36
N VAL A 173 0.85 -15.05 8.23
CA VAL A 173 1.32 -16.43 7.96
C VAL A 173 0.11 -17.34 7.70
N ASP A 174 -0.90 -17.31 8.57
CA ASP A 174 -2.12 -18.10 8.44
C ASP A 174 -2.89 -17.74 7.16
N ALA A 175 -2.92 -16.46 6.77
CA ALA A 175 -3.53 -16.03 5.51
C ALA A 175 -2.92 -16.72 4.28
N PHE A 176 -1.60 -16.94 4.25
CA PHE A 176 -0.94 -17.68 3.15
C PHE A 176 -1.32 -19.16 3.12
N ALA A 177 -1.71 -19.76 4.25
CA ALA A 177 -2.19 -21.14 4.31
C ALA A 177 -3.68 -21.24 3.94
N ASP A 178 -4.51 -20.30 4.41
CA ASP A 178 -5.96 -20.42 4.44
C ASP A 178 -6.70 -19.71 3.30
N ILE A 179 -6.03 -18.81 2.56
CA ILE A 179 -6.65 -18.00 1.50
C ILE A 179 -6.09 -18.43 0.13
N PRO A 180 -6.81 -19.28 -0.63
CA PRO A 180 -6.35 -19.76 -1.94
C PRO A 180 -6.12 -18.66 -2.97
N GLU A 181 -6.85 -17.55 -2.87
CA GLU A 181 -6.72 -16.39 -3.74
C GLU A 181 -5.43 -15.60 -3.46
N LEU A 182 -4.85 -15.71 -2.24
CA LEU A 182 -3.58 -15.07 -1.90
C LEU A 182 -2.45 -15.80 -2.63
N VAL A 183 -1.77 -15.09 -3.51
CA VAL A 183 -0.71 -15.68 -4.34
C VAL A 183 0.47 -16.13 -3.49
N SER A 184 1.07 -17.28 -3.82
CA SER A 184 2.30 -17.80 -3.19
C SER A 184 3.54 -17.00 -3.61
N HIS A 185 3.56 -15.71 -3.31
CA HIS A 185 4.64 -14.77 -3.58
C HIS A 185 4.78 -13.82 -2.40
N LEU A 186 5.95 -13.81 -1.77
CA LEU A 186 6.27 -12.97 -0.64
C LEU A 186 7.48 -12.08 -0.95
N HIS A 187 7.27 -10.76 -0.92
CA HIS A 187 8.34 -9.76 -1.00
C HIS A 187 8.72 -9.30 0.41
N LEU A 188 9.75 -9.90 1.00
CA LEU A 188 10.23 -9.66 2.36
C LEU A 188 11.71 -9.20 2.36
N PRO A 189 12.01 -7.89 2.27
CA PRO A 189 13.39 -7.42 2.11
C PRO A 189 14.22 -7.51 3.40
N VAL A 190 15.27 -8.35 3.38
CA VAL A 190 16.23 -8.52 4.49
C VAL A 190 17.19 -7.32 4.65
N GLN A 191 17.58 -6.70 3.54
CA GLN A 191 18.61 -5.64 3.42
C GLN A 191 20.05 -6.06 3.74
N SER A 192 20.30 -6.85 4.79
CA SER A 192 21.64 -7.34 5.14
C SER A 192 21.62 -8.65 5.93
N GLY A 193 22.65 -9.49 5.79
CA GLY A 193 22.84 -10.70 6.60
C GLY A 193 23.73 -10.51 7.84
N SER A 194 24.14 -9.28 8.16
CA SER A 194 25.00 -8.97 9.31
C SER A 194 24.24 -8.19 10.37
N ASP A 195 24.13 -8.72 11.59
CA ASP A 195 23.43 -8.05 12.70
C ASP A 195 23.99 -6.65 12.99
N ARG A 196 25.31 -6.48 12.87
CA ARG A 196 25.96 -5.16 13.00
C ARG A 196 25.43 -4.17 11.96
N ILE A 197 25.25 -4.60 10.71
CA ILE A 197 24.75 -3.74 9.63
C ILE A 197 23.24 -3.54 9.76
N LEU A 198 22.46 -4.58 10.09
CA LEU A 198 21.02 -4.48 10.34
C LEU A 198 20.71 -3.45 11.45
N ASN A 199 21.52 -3.45 12.53
CA ASN A 199 21.42 -2.45 13.59
C ASN A 199 21.77 -1.04 13.08
N ALA A 200 22.86 -0.89 12.33
CA ALA A 200 23.24 0.40 11.71
C ALA A 200 22.19 0.91 10.71
N MET A 201 21.46 0.00 10.07
CA MET A 201 20.35 0.29 9.18
C MET A 201 19.04 0.61 9.92
N LYS A 202 18.99 0.40 11.24
CA LYS A 202 17.78 0.47 12.08
C LYS A 202 16.67 -0.46 11.58
N ARG A 203 17.00 -1.72 11.27
CA ARG A 203 16.02 -2.72 10.80
C ARG A 203 15.16 -3.32 11.90
N GLY A 204 15.61 -3.26 13.17
CA GLY A 204 14.85 -3.78 14.31
C GLY A 204 14.72 -5.31 14.33
N HIS A 205 15.59 -6.02 13.62
CA HIS A 205 15.70 -7.48 13.65
C HIS A 205 17.15 -7.91 13.40
N THR A 206 17.46 -9.16 13.74
CA THR A 206 18.71 -9.89 13.46
C THR A 206 18.54 -10.78 12.22
N ALA A 207 19.64 -11.36 11.75
CA ALA A 207 19.62 -12.36 10.69
C ALA A 207 18.89 -13.64 11.13
N ALA A 208 19.04 -14.04 12.41
CA ALA A 208 18.40 -15.23 12.95
C ALA A 208 16.87 -15.08 12.98
N GLU A 209 16.36 -13.97 13.55
CA GLU A 209 14.92 -13.67 13.61
C GLU A 209 14.30 -13.60 12.21
N TYR A 210 15.02 -13.02 11.23
CA TYR A 210 14.56 -13.01 9.84
C TYR A 210 14.42 -14.42 9.26
N ILE A 211 15.41 -15.29 9.49
CA ILE A 211 15.39 -16.68 8.99
C ILE A 211 14.25 -17.47 9.64
N GLU A 212 14.04 -17.30 10.94
CA GLU A 212 12.91 -17.93 11.65
C GLU A 212 11.58 -17.50 11.04
N ARG A 213 11.37 -16.19 10.89
CA ARG A 213 10.15 -15.65 10.29
C ARG A 213 9.94 -16.10 8.85
N TRP A 214 11.02 -16.17 8.06
CA TRP A 214 10.96 -16.69 6.70
C TRP A 214 10.56 -18.17 6.68
N LYS A 215 11.10 -19.00 7.57
CA LYS A 215 10.74 -20.43 7.65
C LYS A 215 9.26 -20.61 7.98
N GLU A 216 8.73 -19.85 8.93
CA GLU A 216 7.30 -19.87 9.27
C GLU A 216 6.43 -19.54 8.04
N SER A 217 6.81 -18.52 7.26
CA SER A 217 6.11 -18.14 6.04
C SER A 217 6.25 -19.15 4.89
N ALA A 218 7.39 -19.84 4.80
CA ALA A 218 7.69 -20.78 3.71
C ALA A 218 7.07 -22.16 3.94
N LEU A 219 6.86 -22.56 5.21
CA LEU A 219 6.25 -23.84 5.58
C LEU A 219 4.73 -23.87 5.37
N THR A 220 4.09 -22.70 5.36
CA THR A 220 2.63 -22.52 5.27
C THR A 220 2.14 -22.25 3.84
N ALA A 221 3.02 -21.77 2.95
CA ALA A 221 2.68 -21.61 1.55
C ALA A 221 2.42 -22.99 0.90
N PRO A 222 1.23 -23.27 0.36
CA PRO A 222 0.93 -24.56 -0.24
C PRO A 222 1.84 -24.78 -1.45
N ILE A 223 2.84 -25.66 -1.29
CA ILE A 223 3.58 -26.22 -2.41
C ILE A 223 2.57 -27.10 -3.18
N SER A 224 2.11 -26.58 -4.31
CA SER A 224 1.28 -27.21 -5.36
C SER A 224 -0.21 -26.87 -5.42
N ALA A 225 -0.60 -26.49 -6.63
CA ALA A 225 -1.92 -26.09 -7.11
C ALA A 225 -2.98 -27.22 -7.18
N SER A 226 -3.09 -28.10 -6.18
CA SER A 226 -4.05 -29.24 -6.26
C SER A 226 -5.19 -29.25 -5.24
N ARG A 227 -5.25 -28.35 -4.24
CA ARG A 227 -6.37 -28.32 -3.29
C ARG A 227 -7.45 -27.31 -3.69
N ARG A 228 -8.07 -27.51 -4.87
CA ARG A 228 -9.43 -26.99 -5.13
C ARG A 228 -10.44 -27.94 -4.48
N THR A 229 -10.52 -27.94 -3.16
CA THR A 229 -11.71 -28.44 -2.47
C THR A 229 -12.27 -27.30 -1.66
N SER A 230 -13.28 -26.66 -2.23
CA SER A 230 -14.12 -25.64 -1.62
C SER A 230 -14.62 -26.11 -0.26
N SER A 231 -14.01 -25.61 0.82
CA SER A 231 -14.62 -25.67 2.15
C SER A 231 -15.66 -24.56 2.22
N SER A 232 -16.92 -24.92 2.00
CA SER A 232 -18.10 -24.06 2.06
C SER A 232 -18.29 -23.34 3.40
N ALA A 233 -17.59 -23.76 4.47
CA ALA A 233 -17.66 -23.13 5.79
C ALA A 233 -16.84 -21.82 5.90
N SER A 234 -15.70 -21.73 5.21
CA SER A 234 -14.84 -20.53 5.22
C SER A 234 -15.48 -19.38 4.44
N LEU A 235 -16.04 -19.69 3.26
CA LEU A 235 -16.76 -18.73 2.42
C LEU A 235 -17.96 -18.09 3.15
N ALA A 236 -18.69 -18.88 3.95
CA ALA A 236 -19.87 -18.42 4.67
C ALA A 236 -19.54 -17.45 5.82
N LYS A 237 -18.37 -17.61 6.46
CA LYS A 237 -17.88 -16.66 7.48
C LYS A 237 -17.37 -15.37 6.83
N ARG A 238 -16.70 -15.48 5.67
CA ARG A 238 -16.18 -14.34 4.87
C ARG A 238 -17.30 -13.45 4.30
N LYS A 239 -18.37 -14.03 3.72
CA LYS A 239 -19.53 -13.26 3.23
C LYS A 239 -20.36 -12.57 4.34
N LYS A 240 -20.10 -12.87 5.62
CA LYS A 240 -20.80 -12.24 6.75
C LYS A 240 -20.23 -10.86 7.10
N ILE A 241 -18.96 -10.60 6.77
CA ILE A 241 -18.26 -9.33 6.99
C ILE A 241 -18.67 -8.29 5.94
N LEU A 242 -18.97 -8.74 4.72
CA LEU A 242 -19.36 -7.91 3.57
C LEU A 242 -20.85 -7.51 3.52
N LYS A 243 -21.67 -7.90 4.50
CA LYS A 243 -23.11 -7.57 4.49
C LYS A 243 -23.40 -6.37 5.39
N PRO A 244 -23.92 -5.25 4.85
CA PRO A 244 -24.58 -4.26 5.70
C PRO A 244 -25.80 -4.94 6.34
N ARG A 245 -26.05 -4.65 7.61
CA ARG A 245 -27.32 -5.01 8.25
C ARG A 245 -28.46 -4.18 7.69
#